data_AF-A0A2G1YEC2-F1
#
_entry.id   AF-A0A2G1YEC2-F1
#
_cell.length_a   1.000
_cell.length_b   1.000
_cell.length_c   1.000
_cell.angle_alpha   90.00
_cell.angle_beta   90.00
_cell.angle_gamma   90.00
#
_symmetry.space_group_name_H-M   'P 1'
#
loop_
_entity.id
_entity.type
_entity.pdbx_description
1 polymer ?
#
loop_
_entity_poly.entity_id
_entity_poly.type
_entity_poly.pdbx_seq_one_letter_code
_entity_poly.pdbx_strand_id
1 'polypeptide(L)' 'MRPKYKALVFNFIGFAVLFIIGRLVFGHFFSINRIFLALLAAIIATVFAPKFMVIKTDEREKLMMKWIFIKAPREI' A
#
# COMPACT_ATOMS: atom_id res chain seq x y z
N MET A 1 -19.41 5.57 -5.37
CA MET A 1 -18.71 5.57 -4.06
C MET A 1 -17.98 6.88 -3.89
N ARG A 2 -17.96 7.50 -2.70
CA ARG A 2 -17.13 8.71 -2.48
C ARG A 2 -15.65 8.37 -2.78
N PRO A 3 -14.88 9.21 -3.49
CA PRO A 3 -13.51 8.90 -3.87
C PRO A 3 -12.60 8.67 -2.67
N LYS A 4 -12.95 9.23 -1.50
CA LYS A 4 -12.30 8.93 -0.21
C LYS A 4 -12.31 7.43 0.13
N TYR A 5 -13.44 6.74 -0.08
CA TYR A 5 -13.52 5.29 0.12
C TYR A 5 -12.71 4.53 -0.93
N LYS A 6 -12.72 5.01 -2.18
CA LYS A 6 -11.93 4.41 -3.27
C LYS A 6 -10.43 4.45 -2.95
N ALA A 7 -9.91 5.58 -2.48
CA ALA A 7 -8.51 5.72 -2.07
C ALA A 7 -8.16 4.82 -0.87
N LEU A 8 -9.06 4.69 0.11
CA LEU A 8 -8.85 3.81 1.25
C LEU A 8 -8.78 2.34 0.80
N VAL A 9 -9.69 1.91 -0.07
CA VAL A 9 -9.69 0.55 -0.63
C VAL A 9 -8.41 0.29 -1.41
N PHE A 10 -7.95 1.23 -2.25
CA PHE A 10 -6.71 1.07 -3.00
C PHE A 10 -5.47 0.99 -2.08
N ASN A 11 -5.39 1.81 -1.03
CA ASN A 11 -4.32 1.70 -0.02
C ASN A 11 -4.34 0.34 0.67
N PHE A 12 -5.54 -0.13 1.06
CA PHE A 12 -5.69 -1.40 1.74
C PHE A 12 -5.31 -2.57 0.84
N ILE A 13 -5.74 -2.57 -0.42
CA ILE A 13 -5.37 -3.61 -1.40
C ILE A 13 -3.87 -3.57 -1.67
N GLY A 14 -3.28 -2.38 -1.88
CA GLY A 14 -1.84 -2.22 -2.10
C GLY A 14 -1.02 -2.77 -0.93
N PHE A 15 -1.42 -2.44 0.30
CA PHE A 15 -0.83 -3.00 1.51
C PHE A 15 -1.04 -4.52 1.60
N ALA A 16 -2.26 -5.02 1.44
CA ALA A 16 -2.60 -6.43 1.60
C ALA A 16 -1.84 -7.32 0.61
N VAL A 17 -1.75 -6.92 -0.66
CA VAL A 17 -1.01 -7.67 -1.69
C VAL A 17 0.47 -7.72 -1.33
N LEU A 18 1.09 -6.59 -0.99
CA LEU A 18 2.52 -6.56 -0.62
C LEU A 18 2.79 -7.30 0.69
N PHE A 19 1.86 -7.26 1.65
CA PHE A 19 1.95 -7.97 2.91
C PHE A 19 1.93 -9.49 2.70
N ILE A 20 1.01 -10.00 1.86
CA ILE A 20 0.94 -11.42 1.54
C ILE A 20 2.22 -11.88 0.83
N ILE A 21 2.67 -11.11 -0.17
CA ILE A 21 3.92 -11.42 -0.89
C ILE A 21 5.11 -11.42 0.08
N GLY A 22 5.27 -10.38 0.88
CA GLY A 22 6.32 -10.28 1.88
C GLY A 22 6.28 -11.46 2.84
N ARG A 23 5.10 -11.80 3.38
CA ARG A 23 4.92 -12.92 4.31
C ARG A 23 5.30 -14.26 3.68
N LEU A 24 4.92 -14.52 2.42
CA LEU A 24 5.27 -15.77 1.75
C LEU A 24 6.77 -15.85 1.47
N VAL A 25 7.38 -14.75 1.00
CA VAL A 25 8.82 -14.67 0.75
C VAL A 25 9.59 -14.86 2.06
N PHE A 26 9.30 -14.09 3.10
CA PHE A 26 9.95 -14.24 4.40
C PHE A 26 9.71 -15.63 5.00
N GLY A 27 8.52 -16.20 4.83
CA GLY A 27 8.20 -17.57 5.30
C GLY A 27 9.01 -18.66 4.60
N HIS A 28 9.41 -18.43 3.35
CA HIS A 28 10.24 -19.38 2.61
C HIS A 28 11.72 -19.27 2.98
N PHE A 29 12.24 -18.04 3.15
CA PHE A 29 13.66 -17.82 3.44
C PHE A 29 14.01 -17.91 4.93
N PHE A 30 13.07 -17.57 5.82
CA PHE A 30 13.34 -17.41 7.24
C PHE A 30 12.34 -18.24 8.07
N SER A 31 12.84 -19.24 8.79
CA SER A 31 12.06 -20.00 9.79
C SER A 31 12.02 -19.29 11.15
N ILE A 32 11.61 -18.01 11.17
CA ILE A 32 11.48 -17.21 12.40
C ILE A 32 10.08 -17.40 12.98
N ASN A 33 9.90 -17.05 14.26
CA ASN A 33 8.61 -16.99 14.92
C ASN A 33 7.54 -16.30 14.04
N ARG A 34 6.39 -16.95 13.89
CA ARG A 34 5.28 -16.50 13.02
C ARG A 34 4.83 -15.06 13.29
N ILE A 35 4.90 -14.60 14.53
CA ILE A 35 4.54 -13.24 14.92
C ILE A 35 5.54 -12.22 14.37
N PHE A 36 6.84 -12.49 14.56
CA PHE A 36 7.92 -11.63 14.04
C PHE A 36 7.93 -11.58 12.52
N LEU A 37 7.64 -12.71 11.88
CA LEU A 37 7.55 -12.79 10.43
C LEU A 37 6.42 -11.91 9.87
N ALA A 38 5.24 -11.96 10.49
CA ALA A 38 4.14 -11.07 10.14
C ALA A 38 4.49 -9.59 10.41
N LEU A 39 5.18 -9.29 11.50
CA LEU A 39 5.58 -7.93 11.84
C LEU A 39 6.55 -7.35 10.79
N LEU A 40 7.59 -8.08 10.42
CA LEU A 40 8.55 -7.66 9.38
C LEU A 40 7.88 -7.49 8.02
N ALA A 41 7.03 -8.43 7.63
CA ALA A 41 6.26 -8.34 6.40
C ALA A 41 5.34 -7.10 6.39
N ALA A 42 4.72 -6.76 7.52
CA ALA A 42 3.87 -5.58 7.65
C ALA A 42 4.66 -4.27 7.53
N ILE A 43 5.84 -4.18 8.15
CA ILE A 43 6.71 -3.00 8.06
C ILE A 43 7.13 -2.78 6.61
N ILE A 44 7.62 -3.82 5.94
CA ILE A 44 8.06 -3.75 4.54
C ILE A 44 6.89 -3.43 3.63
N ALA A 45 5.74 -4.08 3.79
CA ALA A 45 4.55 -3.78 3.02
C ALA A 45 4.11 -2.32 3.21
N THR A 46 4.20 -1.76 4.43
CA THR A 46 3.84 -0.36 4.69
C THR A 46 4.80 0.63 4.00
N VAL A 47 6.11 0.32 3.99
CA VAL A 47 7.13 1.17 3.37
C VAL A 47 7.04 1.13 1.84
N PHE A 48 6.83 -0.05 1.27
CA PHE A 48 6.73 -0.25 -0.17
C PHE A 48 5.33 -0.01 -0.75
N ALA A 49 4.29 0.06 0.09
CA ALA A 49 2.92 0.26 -0.37
C ALA A 49 2.74 1.57 -1.12
N PRO A 50 2.08 1.53 -2.30
CA PRO A 50 1.63 2.75 -2.95
C PRO A 50 0.59 3.44 -2.08
N LYS A 51 0.76 4.75 -1.91
CA LYS A 51 -0.13 5.62 -1.15
C LYS A 51 -1.07 6.35 -2.10
N PHE A 52 -2.34 5.98 -2.04
CA PHE A 52 -3.44 6.64 -2.75
C PHE A 52 -4.06 7.70 -1.84
N MET A 53 -4.20 8.91 -2.35
CA MET A 53 -4.75 10.07 -1.65
C MET A 53 -5.74 10.79 -2.54
N VAL A 54 -6.79 11.34 -1.94
CA VAL A 54 -7.75 12.18 -2.67
C VAL A 54 -7.40 13.63 -2.42
N ILE A 55 -7.17 14.39 -3.48
CA ILE A 55 -7.01 15.83 -3.41
C ILE A 55 -8.32 16.45 -3.88
N LYS A 56 -8.91 17.30 -3.04
CA LYS A 56 -10.05 18.13 -3.42
C LYS A 56 -9.51 19.40 -4.05
N THR A 57 -9.70 19.55 -5.35
CA THR A 57 -9.53 20.83 -6.06
C THR A 57 -10.92 21.43 -6.27
N ASP A 58 -11.02 22.77 -6.32
CA ASP A 58 -12.24 23.58 -6.43
C ASP A 58 -13.33 23.00 -7.38
N GLU A 59 -12.95 22.33 -8.46
CA GLU A 59 -13.91 21.78 -9.44
C GLU A 59 -14.05 20.25 -9.45
N ARG A 60 -13.07 19.48 -8.93
CA ARG A 60 -13.09 17.99 -8.96
C ARG A 60 -12.29 17.33 -7.83
N GLU A 61 -12.80 16.20 -7.34
CA GLU A 61 -12.06 15.27 -6.47
C GLU A 61 -11.14 14.39 -7.32
N LYS A 62 -9.82 14.56 -7.21
CA LYS A 62 -8.82 13.79 -7.96
C LYS A 62 -8.18 12.72 -7.09
N LEU A 63 -8.07 11.49 -7.60
CA LEU A 63 -7.33 10.42 -6.95
C LEU A 63 -5.87 10.49 -7.39
N MET A 64 -4.96 10.60 -6.45
CA MET A 64 -3.53 10.68 -6.68
C MET A 64 -2.83 9.47 -6.07
N MET A 65 -1.95 8.84 -6.82
CA MET A 65 -1.11 7.73 -6.36
C MET A 65 0.34 8.19 -6.25
N LYS A 66 0.90 8.07 -5.05
CA LYS A 66 2.31 8.25 -4.76
C LYS A 66 2.92 6.87 -4.49
N TRP A 67 4.01 6.54 -5.17
CA TRP A 67 4.73 5.30 -4.93
C TRP A 67 6.23 5.58 -4.90
N ILE A 68 6.98 4.78 -4.13
CA ILE A 68 8.41 5.01 -3.92
C ILE A 68 9.24 4.92 -5.22
N PHE A 69 8.73 4.19 -6.21
CA PHE A 69 9.34 4.05 -7.54
C PHE A 69 8.92 5.12 -8.55
N ILE A 70 7.91 5.95 -8.23
CA ILE A 70 7.38 6.96 -9.14
C ILE A 70 7.74 8.35 -8.62
N LYS A 71 8.63 9.06 -9.33
CA LYS A 71 9.09 10.41 -8.95
C LYS A 71 7.97 11.44 -8.80
N ALA A 72 6.93 11.37 -9.65
CA ALA A 72 5.80 12.29 -9.63
C ALA A 72 4.49 11.54 -9.33
N PRO A 73 3.66 12.01 -8.39
CA PRO A 73 2.38 11.37 -8.12
C PRO A 73 1.49 11.43 -9.36
N ARG A 74 0.86 10.29 -9.70
CA ARG A 74 0.03 10.16 -10.92
C ARG A 74 -1.45 10.24 -10.57
N GLU A 75 -2.22 10.88 -11.45
CA GLU A 75 -3.69 10.90 -11.37
C GLU A 75 -4.25 9.56 -11.87
N ILE A 76 -5.27 9.03 -11.19
CA ILE A 76 -5.96 7.76 -11.48
C ILE A 76 -7.47 7.99 -11.59
#